data_AF-A0A367VGR0-F1
#
_entry.id   AF-A0A367VGR0-F1
#
_cell.length_a   1.000
_cell.length_b   1.000
_cell.length_c   1.000
_cell.angle_alpha   90.00
_cell.angle_beta   90.00
_cell.angle_gamma   90.00
#
_symmetry.space_group_name_H-M   'P 1'
#
loop_
_entity.id
_entity.type
_entity.pdbx_description
1 polymer ?
#
loop_
_entity_poly.entity_id
_entity_poly.type
_entity_poly.pdbx_seq_one_letter_code
_entity_poly.pdbx_strand_id
1 'polypeptide(L)'
;MIKDTAFIGIGSEETSIDPIQYISNYNISELDYLFWNSATFSDEFSRYVKNVYGSSSENTRQQSCITYSEKTEKLIDFSENGGNIVIFTGGETKVNIGFGRRDDPSLLEKFRLSRTHGKRYKFIENEKINRTLNEIYSEINYSFIIKNNKTKTLITVPRTEEVISSFYLTDGGGIVIAMPLPTSSPLPVSKIKTLISDIKAEFSAENSKSDLPRLASNYHLPLEHQKTAENKKISEEIQAMQAQIDENRLIISKEAEWKHLFSSHDEALEKAAAKAFEELGFLVGFGPKTHCDIVCVKEKTILAVEVKGLKRSAKPANVNQCKRWISDIVGALDYAPDDKDSVLEEYVDCLKKLGVKNPSSSEEWDVKGVVVINTFRNNSLEDRNDPSEPSFNKQVRERMKRENICGMTGIQLLNLVIRITENPSEKESVCETIIKTAGQIDLKEDWKTYISKVEICETDPK
;
A
#
# COMPACT_ATOMS: atom_id res chain seq x y z
N MET A 1 -17.43 -8.08 -29.84
CA MET A 1 -18.33 -7.98 -28.67
C MET A 1 -17.68 -8.49 -27.40
N ILE A 2 -17.38 -9.79 -27.23
CA ILE A 2 -16.82 -10.32 -25.95
C ILE A 2 -15.36 -9.88 -25.69
N LYS A 3 -14.57 -9.66 -26.76
CA LYS A 3 -13.20 -9.16 -26.62
C LYS A 3 -13.11 -7.74 -26.03
N ASP A 4 -14.21 -7.00 -26.04
CA ASP A 4 -14.25 -5.56 -25.72
C ASP A 4 -15.20 -5.23 -24.55
N THR A 5 -15.87 -6.24 -23.95
CA THR A 5 -16.86 -6.06 -22.88
C THR A 5 -16.51 -6.94 -21.68
N ALA A 6 -16.51 -6.40 -20.45
CA ALA A 6 -16.15 -7.18 -19.27
C ALA A 6 -17.19 -8.24 -18.91
N PHE A 7 -18.49 -7.99 -19.09
CA PHE A 7 -19.54 -8.94 -18.74
C PHE A 7 -20.52 -9.20 -19.88
N ILE A 8 -21.02 -10.42 -19.92
CA ILE A 8 -22.16 -10.83 -20.74
C ILE A 8 -23.09 -11.61 -19.82
N GLY A 9 -24.31 -11.09 -19.66
CA GLY A 9 -25.36 -11.77 -18.92
C GLY A 9 -26.28 -12.51 -19.87
N ILE A 10 -26.75 -13.68 -19.45
CA ILE A 10 -27.75 -14.45 -20.19
C ILE A 10 -28.83 -14.95 -19.23
N GLY A 11 -30.07 -14.55 -19.51
CA GLY A 11 -31.27 -15.04 -18.80
C GLY A 11 -31.71 -16.43 -19.26
N SER A 12 -32.83 -16.89 -18.70
CA SER A 12 -33.36 -18.26 -18.83
C SER A 12 -33.93 -18.59 -20.21
N GLU A 13 -34.56 -17.62 -20.88
CA GLU A 13 -35.32 -17.87 -22.12
C GLU A 13 -34.67 -17.27 -23.39
N GLU A 14 -33.57 -16.53 -23.27
CA GLU A 14 -32.99 -15.78 -24.40
C GLU A 14 -31.72 -16.40 -25.00
N THR A 15 -31.63 -16.30 -26.33
CA THR A 15 -30.40 -16.49 -27.12
C THR A 15 -29.65 -15.18 -27.36
N SER A 16 -30.22 -14.04 -26.94
CA SER A 16 -29.56 -12.72 -26.97
C SER A 16 -28.46 -12.64 -25.92
N ILE A 17 -27.28 -12.22 -26.38
CA ILE A 17 -26.13 -11.89 -25.56
C ILE A 17 -26.22 -10.39 -25.32
N ASP A 18 -26.73 -9.98 -24.17
CA ASP A 18 -26.65 -8.57 -23.80
C ASP A 18 -25.28 -8.28 -23.19
N PRO A 19 -24.46 -7.42 -23.81
CA PRO A 19 -23.23 -6.96 -23.19
C PRO A 19 -23.60 -6.13 -21.96
N ILE A 20 -23.15 -6.60 -20.79
CA ILE A 20 -23.35 -5.91 -19.52
C ILE A 20 -22.00 -5.31 -19.11
N GLN A 21 -22.02 -4.07 -18.64
CA GLN A 21 -20.84 -3.50 -17.99
C GLN A 21 -20.82 -3.94 -16.52
N TYR A 22 -19.65 -4.33 -16.00
CA TYR A 22 -19.44 -4.67 -14.59
C TYR A 22 -20.03 -3.63 -13.64
N ILE A 23 -19.79 -2.36 -13.99
CA ILE A 23 -20.17 -1.19 -13.22
C ILE A 23 -21.66 -0.83 -13.36
N SER A 24 -22.37 -1.45 -14.30
CA SER A 24 -23.78 -1.12 -14.55
C SER A 24 -24.66 -1.43 -13.33
N ASN A 25 -25.78 -0.73 -13.21
CA ASN A 25 -26.80 -1.01 -12.20
C ASN A 25 -27.75 -2.14 -12.64
N TYR A 26 -27.32 -2.97 -13.60
CA TYR A 26 -28.11 -4.10 -14.05
C TYR A 26 -28.35 -5.07 -12.90
N ASN A 27 -29.58 -5.57 -12.78
CA ASN A 27 -29.93 -6.54 -11.75
C ASN A 27 -29.46 -7.94 -12.17
N ILE A 28 -28.23 -8.30 -11.78
CA ILE A 28 -27.65 -9.61 -12.15
C ILE A 28 -28.38 -10.82 -11.54
N SER A 29 -29.27 -10.62 -10.57
CA SER A 29 -30.06 -11.72 -9.97
C SER A 29 -31.08 -12.33 -10.93
N GLU A 30 -31.42 -11.64 -12.03
CA GLU A 30 -32.34 -12.12 -13.06
C GLU A 30 -31.63 -12.99 -14.12
N LEU A 31 -30.30 -13.13 -14.02
CA LEU A 31 -29.49 -13.91 -14.95
C LEU A 31 -29.36 -15.36 -14.48
N ASP A 32 -29.12 -16.27 -15.41
CA ASP A 32 -28.70 -17.64 -15.08
C ASP A 32 -27.19 -17.83 -15.26
N TYR A 33 -26.62 -17.11 -16.23
CA TYR A 33 -25.22 -17.22 -16.61
C TYR A 33 -24.60 -15.84 -16.72
N LEU A 34 -23.38 -15.74 -16.19
CA LEU A 34 -22.54 -14.57 -16.28
C LEU A 34 -21.17 -14.97 -16.84
N PHE A 35 -20.83 -14.41 -17.99
CA PHE A 35 -19.52 -14.59 -18.61
C PHE A 35 -18.69 -13.35 -18.38
N TRP A 36 -17.57 -13.52 -17.67
CA TRP A 36 -16.66 -12.47 -17.29
C TRP A 36 -15.36 -12.57 -18.08
N ASN A 37 -15.08 -11.58 -18.93
CA ASN A 37 -13.75 -11.41 -19.50
C ASN A 37 -12.87 -10.57 -18.56
N SER A 38 -11.95 -11.23 -17.83
CA SER A 38 -11.11 -10.53 -16.86
C SER A 38 -10.10 -9.58 -17.54
N ALA A 39 -9.79 -9.78 -18.82
CA ALA A 39 -8.85 -8.95 -19.57
C ALA A 39 -9.32 -7.50 -19.74
N THR A 40 -10.62 -7.31 -19.93
CA THR A 40 -11.22 -5.99 -20.21
C THR A 40 -11.70 -5.29 -18.94
N PHE A 41 -11.69 -6.00 -17.81
CA PHE A 41 -12.23 -5.52 -16.55
C PHE A 41 -11.47 -4.30 -16.02
N SER A 42 -10.13 -4.35 -15.99
CA SER A 42 -9.30 -3.26 -15.47
C SER A 42 -9.51 -1.95 -16.23
N ASP A 43 -9.58 -2.03 -17.56
CA ASP A 43 -9.80 -0.86 -18.42
C ASP A 43 -11.21 -0.27 -18.26
N GLU A 44 -12.22 -1.13 -18.12
CA GLU A 44 -13.60 -0.69 -17.89
C GLU A 44 -13.76 -0.01 -16.54
N PHE A 45 -13.22 -0.61 -15.48
CA PHE A 45 -13.29 -0.06 -14.13
C PHE A 45 -12.50 1.24 -14.00
N SER A 46 -11.31 1.32 -14.61
CA SER A 46 -10.51 2.55 -14.62
C SER A 46 -11.23 3.71 -15.34
N ARG A 47 -11.94 3.42 -16.44
CA ARG A 47 -12.78 4.40 -17.14
C ARG A 47 -13.94 4.87 -16.27
N TYR A 48 -14.61 3.96 -15.57
CA TYR A 48 -15.67 4.30 -14.62
C TYR A 48 -15.19 5.25 -13.52
N VAL A 49 -14.11 4.87 -12.84
CA VAL A 49 -13.55 5.65 -11.73
C VAL A 49 -13.20 7.06 -12.19
N LYS A 50 -12.53 7.18 -13.34
CA LYS A 50 -12.17 8.48 -13.92
C LYS A 50 -13.41 9.33 -14.23
N ASN A 51 -14.47 8.72 -14.77
CA ASN A 51 -15.67 9.43 -15.18
C ASN A 51 -16.56 9.84 -13.99
N VAL A 52 -16.65 9.01 -12.95
CA VAL A 52 -17.56 9.23 -11.82
C VAL A 52 -16.90 9.99 -10.68
N TYR A 53 -15.64 9.66 -10.36
CA TYR A 53 -14.95 10.20 -9.18
C TYR A 53 -13.84 11.22 -9.53
N GLY A 54 -13.59 11.47 -10.82
CA GLY A 54 -12.62 12.47 -11.27
C GLY A 54 -11.16 12.07 -11.06
N SER A 55 -10.28 13.07 -10.93
CA SER A 55 -8.83 12.89 -10.80
C SER A 55 -8.44 12.19 -9.50
N SER A 56 -7.33 11.44 -9.56
CA SER A 56 -6.80 10.57 -8.50
C SER A 56 -6.50 11.33 -7.19
N SER A 57 -7.50 11.35 -6.30
CA SER A 57 -7.40 11.76 -4.91
C SER A 57 -7.51 10.55 -3.98
N GLU A 58 -7.13 10.70 -2.71
CA GLU A 58 -7.31 9.64 -1.71
C GLU A 58 -8.78 9.28 -1.47
N ASN A 59 -9.66 10.28 -1.54
CA ASN A 59 -11.12 10.09 -1.49
C ASN A 59 -11.63 9.29 -2.71
N THR A 60 -11.15 9.61 -3.91
CA THR A 60 -11.45 8.86 -5.14
C THR A 60 -11.04 7.39 -5.02
N ARG A 61 -9.88 7.12 -4.40
CA ARG A 61 -9.40 5.75 -4.15
C ARG A 61 -10.30 5.00 -3.17
N GLN A 62 -10.67 5.61 -2.05
CA GLN A 62 -11.57 5.00 -1.07
C GLN A 62 -12.94 4.66 -1.69
N GLN A 63 -13.54 5.60 -2.42
CA GLN A 63 -14.83 5.39 -3.07
C GLN A 63 -14.79 4.31 -4.17
N SER A 64 -13.66 4.20 -4.88
CA SER A 64 -13.43 3.14 -5.87
C SER A 64 -13.33 1.77 -5.21
N CYS A 65 -12.64 1.66 -4.07
CA CYS A 65 -12.56 0.42 -3.30
C CYS A 65 -13.95 -0.01 -2.80
N ILE A 66 -14.75 0.90 -2.23
CA ILE A 66 -16.12 0.61 -1.78
C ILE A 66 -16.96 0.06 -2.94
N THR A 67 -16.95 0.76 -4.07
CA THR A 67 -17.74 0.35 -5.26
C THR A 67 -17.31 -1.01 -5.78
N TYR A 68 -16.01 -1.29 -5.79
CA TYR A 68 -15.49 -2.59 -6.20
C TYR A 68 -15.92 -3.71 -5.25
N SER A 69 -15.83 -3.48 -3.94
CA SER A 69 -16.27 -4.44 -2.92
C SER A 69 -17.77 -4.73 -3.05
N GLU A 70 -18.62 -3.70 -3.13
CA GLU A 70 -20.08 -3.85 -3.28
C GLU A 70 -20.46 -4.62 -4.56
N LYS A 71 -19.79 -4.35 -5.68
CA LYS A 71 -20.05 -5.08 -6.94
C LYS A 71 -19.57 -6.52 -6.87
N THR A 72 -18.47 -6.76 -6.18
CA THR A 72 -17.92 -8.10 -5.98
C THR A 72 -18.78 -8.94 -5.05
N GLU A 73 -19.31 -8.37 -3.97
CA GLU A 73 -20.28 -9.03 -3.08
C GLU A 73 -21.51 -9.49 -3.86
N LYS A 74 -22.05 -8.65 -4.76
CA LYS A 74 -23.17 -9.04 -5.62
C LYS A 74 -22.86 -10.25 -6.51
N LEU A 75 -21.62 -10.37 -7.02
CA LEU A 75 -21.21 -11.53 -7.82
C LEU A 75 -21.08 -12.80 -6.97
N ILE A 76 -20.56 -12.65 -5.75
CA ILE A 76 -20.51 -13.75 -4.78
C ILE A 76 -21.93 -14.20 -4.47
N ASP A 77 -22.80 -13.29 -4.05
CA ASP A 77 -24.21 -13.55 -3.76
C ASP A 77 -24.93 -14.20 -4.95
N PHE A 78 -24.70 -13.72 -6.17
CA PHE A 78 -25.24 -14.34 -7.38
C PHE A 78 -24.85 -15.82 -7.49
N SER A 79 -23.56 -16.13 -7.32
CA SER A 79 -23.09 -17.52 -7.38
C SER A 79 -23.58 -18.37 -6.21
N GLU A 80 -23.67 -17.80 -5.00
CA GLU A 80 -24.19 -18.46 -3.79
C GLU A 80 -25.72 -18.65 -3.84
N ASN A 81 -26.43 -17.99 -4.75
CA ASN A 81 -27.86 -18.20 -5.01
C ASN A 81 -28.14 -19.07 -6.25
N GLY A 82 -27.14 -19.82 -6.73
CA GLY A 82 -27.32 -20.78 -7.83
C GLY A 82 -26.87 -20.28 -9.20
N GLY A 83 -26.49 -19.01 -9.30
CA GLY A 83 -25.97 -18.39 -10.52
C GLY A 83 -24.68 -19.06 -11.02
N ASN A 84 -24.50 -19.07 -12.34
CA ASN A 84 -23.33 -19.68 -12.98
C ASN A 84 -22.40 -18.60 -13.51
N ILE A 85 -21.14 -18.62 -13.08
CA ILE A 85 -20.12 -17.65 -13.50
C ILE A 85 -19.00 -18.35 -14.25
N VAL A 86 -18.68 -17.85 -15.44
CA VAL A 86 -17.53 -18.29 -16.25
C VAL A 86 -16.57 -17.13 -16.38
N ILE A 87 -15.36 -17.31 -15.88
CA ILE A 87 -14.30 -16.31 -15.88
C ILE A 87 -13.25 -16.68 -16.91
N PHE A 88 -13.10 -15.86 -17.95
CA PHE A 88 -12.11 -16.03 -19.00
C PHE A 88 -10.77 -15.39 -18.62
N THR A 89 -9.74 -16.21 -18.40
CA THR A 89 -8.41 -15.80 -17.90
C THR A 89 -7.47 -15.31 -19.01
N GLY A 90 -7.92 -14.30 -19.79
CA GLY A 90 -7.26 -13.89 -21.03
C GLY A 90 -6.34 -12.65 -20.97
N GLY A 91 -6.30 -11.89 -19.87
CA GLY A 91 -5.54 -10.63 -19.81
C GLY A 91 -5.21 -10.21 -18.38
N GLU A 92 -4.65 -9.01 -18.18
CA GLU A 92 -4.16 -8.59 -16.86
C GLU A 92 -5.28 -8.60 -15.82
N THR A 93 -5.15 -9.50 -14.84
CA THR A 93 -6.15 -9.70 -13.76
C THR A 93 -6.03 -8.69 -12.63
N LYS A 94 -5.03 -7.80 -12.69
CA LYS A 94 -4.78 -6.82 -11.64
C LYS A 94 -5.49 -5.53 -11.97
N VAL A 95 -6.52 -5.21 -11.19
CA VAL A 95 -7.01 -3.85 -11.15
C VAL A 95 -6.20 -3.10 -10.11
N ASN A 96 -5.50 -2.07 -10.55
CA ASN A 96 -4.69 -1.22 -9.69
C ASN A 96 -5.61 -0.21 -8.96
N ILE A 97 -6.58 -0.72 -8.20
CA ILE A 97 -7.57 0.09 -7.45
C ILE A 97 -6.98 0.65 -6.14
N GLY A 98 -5.72 0.30 -5.85
CA GLY A 98 -5.08 0.74 -4.63
C GLY A 98 -5.54 -0.02 -3.38
N PHE A 99 -6.03 -1.25 -3.54
CA PHE A 99 -5.85 -2.24 -2.49
C PHE A 99 -4.35 -2.42 -2.27
N GLY A 100 -3.91 -2.53 -1.01
CA GLY A 100 -2.59 -3.07 -0.72
C GLY A 100 -2.42 -4.44 -1.41
N ARG A 101 -1.20 -4.98 -1.46
CA ARG A 101 -0.85 -6.19 -2.24
C ARG A 101 -1.70 -7.46 -1.98
N ARG A 102 -2.74 -7.48 -1.13
CA ARG A 102 -3.39 -8.72 -0.67
C ARG A 102 -4.91 -8.76 -0.46
N ASP A 103 -5.67 -7.69 -0.61
CA ASP A 103 -7.12 -7.73 -0.29
C ASP A 103 -7.99 -7.43 -1.51
N ASP A 104 -7.87 -8.25 -2.55
CA ASP A 104 -8.84 -8.25 -3.65
C ASP A 104 -10.00 -9.19 -3.28
N PRO A 105 -11.21 -8.69 -2.94
CA PRO A 105 -12.36 -9.55 -2.62
C PRO A 105 -12.86 -10.39 -3.80
N SER A 106 -12.27 -10.28 -5.00
CA SER A 106 -12.81 -10.91 -6.20
C SER A 106 -12.86 -12.43 -6.15
N LEU A 107 -13.81 -12.97 -6.92
CA LEU A 107 -13.88 -14.39 -7.27
C LEU A 107 -12.56 -14.90 -7.89
N LEU A 108 -11.68 -14.03 -8.41
CA LEU A 108 -10.37 -14.39 -8.97
C LEU A 108 -9.36 -14.82 -7.89
N GLU A 109 -9.41 -14.26 -6.67
CA GLU A 109 -8.52 -14.66 -5.58
C GLU A 109 -8.74 -16.12 -5.18
N LYS A 110 -9.98 -16.62 -5.30
CA LYS A 110 -10.28 -18.05 -5.12
C LYS A 110 -9.53 -18.95 -6.12
N PHE A 111 -9.01 -18.44 -7.23
CA PHE A 111 -8.19 -19.22 -8.18
C PHE A 111 -6.67 -19.00 -8.01
N ARG A 112 -6.23 -17.99 -7.25
CA ARG A 112 -4.80 -17.67 -7.03
C ARG A 112 -4.00 -17.68 -8.34
N LEU A 113 -4.41 -16.83 -9.28
CA LEU A 113 -3.85 -16.80 -10.63
C LEU A 113 -2.38 -16.36 -10.63
N SER A 114 -1.55 -17.04 -11.42
CA SER A 114 -0.14 -16.70 -11.64
C SER A 114 0.13 -16.57 -13.13
N ARG A 115 0.71 -15.44 -13.54
CA ARG A 115 0.98 -15.14 -14.95
C ARG A 115 1.95 -16.14 -15.55
N THR A 116 1.64 -16.64 -16.74
CA THR A 116 2.48 -17.50 -17.58
C THR A 116 2.03 -17.37 -19.03
N HIS A 117 2.64 -18.07 -19.98
CA HIS A 117 2.10 -18.14 -21.34
C HIS A 117 2.32 -19.53 -21.93
N GLY A 118 1.31 -20.08 -22.58
CA GLY A 118 1.48 -21.35 -23.27
C GLY A 118 0.30 -21.77 -24.13
N LYS A 119 0.50 -22.88 -24.83
CA LYS A 119 -0.46 -23.49 -25.76
C LYS A 119 -0.66 -24.99 -25.56
N ARG A 120 0.17 -25.62 -24.72
CA ARG A 120 0.09 -27.07 -24.47
C ARG A 120 -0.90 -27.32 -23.34
N TYR A 121 -1.81 -28.25 -23.54
CA TYR A 121 -2.82 -28.61 -22.56
C TYR A 121 -3.15 -30.10 -22.61
N LYS A 122 -3.72 -30.60 -21.51
CA LYS A 122 -4.31 -31.92 -21.34
C LYS A 122 -5.61 -31.73 -20.55
N PHE A 123 -6.71 -32.34 -20.99
CA PHE A 123 -7.94 -32.38 -20.20
C PHE A 123 -7.87 -33.45 -19.11
N ILE A 124 -8.65 -33.28 -18.05
CA ILE A 124 -8.77 -34.29 -16.98
C ILE A 124 -9.32 -35.62 -17.51
N GLU A 125 -9.23 -36.69 -16.73
CA GLU A 125 -9.75 -38.00 -17.14
C GLU A 125 -11.26 -38.10 -16.86
N ASN A 126 -12.07 -37.38 -17.64
CA ASN A 126 -13.53 -37.49 -17.64
C ASN A 126 -14.06 -37.44 -19.09
N GLU A 127 -14.57 -38.56 -19.61
CA GLU A 127 -14.93 -38.68 -21.03
C GLU A 127 -16.02 -37.68 -21.45
N LYS A 128 -17.03 -37.46 -20.60
CA LYS A 128 -18.18 -36.59 -20.90
C LYS A 128 -17.75 -35.13 -20.94
N ILE A 129 -17.06 -34.67 -19.90
CA ILE A 129 -16.54 -33.29 -19.80
C ILE A 129 -15.52 -33.03 -20.90
N ASN A 130 -14.64 -33.98 -21.19
CA ASN A 130 -13.63 -33.86 -22.25
C ASN A 130 -14.27 -33.70 -23.63
N ARG A 131 -15.35 -34.44 -23.91
CA ARG A 131 -16.09 -34.30 -25.18
C ARG A 131 -16.57 -32.86 -25.34
N THR A 132 -17.22 -32.31 -24.33
CA THR A 132 -17.72 -30.93 -24.36
C THR A 132 -16.59 -29.89 -24.42
N LEU A 133 -15.47 -30.10 -23.71
CA LEU A 133 -14.30 -29.22 -23.79
C LEU A 133 -13.64 -29.21 -25.17
N ASN A 134 -13.58 -30.37 -25.86
CA ASN A 134 -13.09 -30.46 -27.25
C ASN A 134 -13.99 -29.69 -28.23
N GLU A 135 -15.30 -29.58 -27.96
CA GLU A 135 -16.21 -28.79 -28.77
C GLU A 135 -16.08 -27.28 -28.52
N ILE A 136 -15.60 -26.88 -27.33
CA ILE A 136 -15.36 -25.47 -26.98
C ILE A 136 -14.01 -24.99 -27.54
N TYR A 137 -12.97 -25.82 -27.43
CA TYR A 137 -11.60 -25.46 -27.81
C TYR A 137 -11.09 -26.30 -28.98
N SER A 138 -10.88 -25.65 -30.12
CA SER A 138 -10.04 -26.20 -31.19
C SER A 138 -8.54 -26.00 -30.88
N GLU A 139 -8.21 -24.91 -30.20
CA GLU A 139 -6.87 -24.58 -29.70
C GLU A 139 -7.01 -23.79 -28.39
N ILE A 140 -6.02 -23.87 -27.50
CA ILE A 140 -5.98 -23.09 -26.25
C ILE A 140 -4.74 -22.21 -26.23
N ASN A 141 -4.94 -20.90 -26.01
CA ASN A 141 -3.88 -19.98 -25.61
C ASN A 141 -4.20 -19.52 -24.18
N TYR A 142 -3.29 -19.74 -23.23
CA TYR A 142 -3.48 -19.33 -21.84
C TYR A 142 -2.37 -18.36 -21.41
N SER A 143 -2.75 -17.42 -20.53
CA SER A 143 -1.86 -16.40 -19.95
C SER A 143 -1.68 -16.55 -18.43
N PHE A 144 -2.32 -17.56 -17.84
CA PHE A 144 -2.31 -17.79 -16.39
C PHE A 144 -2.37 -19.28 -16.06
N ILE A 145 -1.82 -19.62 -14.90
CA ILE A 145 -2.05 -20.89 -14.19
C ILE A 145 -2.73 -20.60 -12.86
N ILE A 146 -3.45 -21.59 -12.35
CA ILE A 146 -4.22 -21.57 -11.11
C ILE A 146 -3.40 -22.28 -10.04
N LYS A 147 -3.10 -21.58 -8.94
CA LYS A 147 -2.30 -22.14 -7.82
C LYS A 147 -3.14 -22.62 -6.64
N ASN A 148 -4.47 -22.47 -6.69
CA ASN A 148 -5.33 -22.91 -5.60
C ASN A 148 -5.67 -24.42 -5.71
N ASN A 149 -5.23 -25.18 -4.71
CA ASN A 149 -5.49 -26.62 -4.58
C ASN A 149 -6.91 -26.96 -4.07
N LYS A 150 -7.71 -25.97 -3.66
CA LYS A 150 -9.10 -26.18 -3.21
C LYS A 150 -10.13 -26.21 -4.36
N THR A 151 -9.71 -25.93 -5.59
CA THR A 151 -10.58 -25.97 -6.78
C THR A 151 -10.45 -27.31 -7.49
N LYS A 152 -11.50 -27.75 -8.19
CA LYS A 152 -11.50 -28.98 -8.99
C LYS A 152 -10.96 -28.66 -10.39
N THR A 153 -9.95 -29.39 -10.82
CA THR A 153 -9.23 -29.17 -12.08
C THR A 153 -10.06 -29.60 -13.30
N LEU A 154 -9.93 -28.89 -14.43
CA LEU A 154 -10.49 -29.26 -15.73
C LEU A 154 -9.42 -29.43 -16.82
N ILE A 155 -8.40 -28.58 -16.80
CA ILE A 155 -7.35 -28.55 -17.82
C ILE A 155 -5.99 -28.31 -17.16
N THR A 156 -5.00 -29.13 -17.51
CA THR A 156 -3.61 -29.03 -17.03
C THR A 156 -2.62 -28.89 -18.18
N VAL A 157 -1.36 -28.57 -17.84
CA VAL A 157 -0.23 -28.58 -18.76
C VAL A 157 0.48 -29.94 -18.71
N PRO A 158 0.76 -30.59 -19.85
CA PRO A 158 1.48 -31.87 -19.87
C PRO A 158 2.86 -31.76 -19.21
N ARG A 159 3.26 -32.80 -18.46
CA ARG A 159 4.53 -32.93 -17.71
C ARG A 159 4.66 -32.05 -16.48
N THR A 160 4.19 -30.81 -16.49
CA THR A 160 4.28 -29.93 -15.32
C THR A 160 3.06 -30.04 -14.41
N GLU A 161 1.94 -30.57 -14.92
CA GLU A 161 0.66 -30.71 -14.21
C GLU A 161 0.09 -29.38 -13.69
N GLU A 162 0.62 -28.25 -14.16
CA GLU A 162 0.12 -26.93 -13.82
C GLU A 162 -1.33 -26.78 -14.31
N VAL A 163 -2.19 -26.26 -13.43
CA VAL A 163 -3.62 -26.11 -13.70
C VAL A 163 -3.86 -24.82 -14.48
N ILE A 164 -4.57 -24.88 -15.60
CA ILE A 164 -4.93 -23.70 -16.41
C ILE A 164 -6.44 -23.46 -16.47
N SER A 165 -7.24 -24.44 -16.03
CA SER A 165 -8.68 -24.30 -15.86
C SER A 165 -9.15 -25.14 -14.67
N SER A 166 -9.99 -24.56 -13.83
CA SER A 166 -10.59 -25.22 -12.67
C SER A 166 -11.92 -24.57 -12.30
N PHE A 167 -12.67 -25.22 -11.41
CA PHE A 167 -13.95 -24.74 -10.92
C PHE A 167 -14.16 -25.05 -9.45
N TYR A 168 -15.18 -24.42 -8.86
CA TYR A 168 -15.77 -24.87 -7.61
C TYR A 168 -17.29 -24.72 -7.68
N LEU A 169 -17.99 -25.56 -6.92
CA LEU A 169 -19.43 -25.46 -6.69
C LEU A 169 -19.65 -24.60 -5.46
N THR A 170 -20.64 -23.71 -5.50
CA THR A 170 -21.07 -22.93 -4.34
C THR A 170 -22.07 -23.73 -3.51
N ASP A 171 -22.28 -23.33 -2.26
CA ASP A 171 -23.20 -24.04 -1.37
C ASP A 171 -24.66 -23.92 -1.85
N GLY A 172 -25.00 -22.81 -2.52
CA GLY A 172 -26.29 -22.65 -3.20
C GLY A 172 -26.47 -23.44 -4.49
N GLY A 173 -25.48 -24.20 -4.95
CA GLY A 173 -25.53 -25.02 -6.17
C GLY A 173 -25.21 -24.25 -7.46
N GLY A 174 -24.66 -23.04 -7.34
CA GLY A 174 -24.01 -22.33 -8.44
C GLY A 174 -22.65 -22.95 -8.77
N ILE A 175 -22.06 -22.49 -9.86
CA ILE A 175 -20.71 -22.90 -10.26
C ILE A 175 -19.92 -21.68 -10.69
N VAL A 176 -18.65 -21.63 -10.28
CA VAL A 176 -17.70 -20.65 -10.77
C VAL A 176 -16.56 -21.39 -11.45
N ILE A 177 -16.37 -21.12 -12.74
CA ILE A 177 -15.34 -21.74 -13.58
C ILE A 177 -14.33 -20.66 -13.99
N ALA A 178 -13.04 -20.90 -13.78
CA ALA A 178 -11.98 -20.11 -14.40
C ALA A 178 -11.37 -20.90 -15.55
N MET A 179 -11.41 -20.36 -16.77
CA MET A 179 -10.92 -21.05 -17.96
C MET A 179 -10.31 -20.07 -18.99
N PRO A 180 -9.44 -20.52 -19.91
CA PRO A 180 -8.90 -19.67 -20.97
C PRO A 180 -9.99 -19.12 -21.89
N LEU A 181 -9.80 -17.95 -22.50
CA LEU A 181 -10.77 -17.45 -23.48
C LEU A 181 -10.76 -18.35 -24.73
N PRO A 182 -11.90 -18.92 -25.17
CA PRO A 182 -11.97 -19.66 -26.43
C PRO A 182 -11.55 -18.81 -27.62
N THR A 183 -10.84 -19.42 -28.57
CA THR A 183 -10.38 -18.74 -29.80
C THR A 183 -11.49 -18.63 -30.85
N SER A 184 -12.57 -19.39 -30.71
CA SER A 184 -13.75 -19.36 -31.58
C SER A 184 -14.52 -18.05 -31.46
N SER A 185 -15.00 -17.55 -32.61
CA SER A 185 -15.84 -16.36 -32.70
C SER A 185 -17.04 -16.64 -33.61
N PRO A 186 -18.29 -16.49 -33.14
CA PRO A 186 -18.69 -16.08 -31.79
C PRO A 186 -18.36 -17.14 -30.73
N LEU A 187 -18.37 -16.73 -29.45
CA LEU A 187 -18.13 -17.63 -28.32
C LEU A 187 -19.19 -18.76 -28.30
N PRO A 188 -18.81 -20.03 -28.07
CA PRO A 188 -19.73 -21.16 -28.11
C PRO A 188 -20.53 -21.28 -26.80
N VAL A 189 -21.36 -20.27 -26.51
CA VAL A 189 -22.14 -20.15 -25.27
C VAL A 189 -22.96 -21.41 -24.97
N SER A 190 -23.64 -21.97 -25.96
CA SER A 190 -24.46 -23.18 -25.78
C SER A 190 -23.62 -24.36 -25.30
N LYS A 191 -22.41 -24.54 -25.84
CA LYS A 191 -21.47 -25.58 -25.43
C LYS A 191 -20.94 -25.34 -24.02
N ILE A 192 -20.70 -24.09 -23.63
CA ILE A 192 -20.29 -23.76 -22.26
C ILE A 192 -21.44 -24.01 -21.27
N LYS A 193 -22.69 -23.73 -21.63
CA LYS A 193 -23.87 -24.11 -20.81
C LYS A 193 -23.95 -25.63 -20.64
N THR A 194 -23.71 -26.40 -21.70
CA THR A 194 -23.61 -27.87 -21.62
C THR A 194 -22.48 -28.32 -20.70
N LEU A 195 -21.30 -27.71 -20.79
CA LEU A 195 -20.16 -28.01 -19.91
C LEU A 195 -20.51 -27.81 -18.44
N ILE A 196 -21.17 -26.70 -18.11
CA ILE A 196 -21.64 -26.41 -16.74
C ILE A 196 -22.59 -27.50 -16.25
N SER A 197 -23.56 -27.90 -17.08
CA SER A 197 -24.51 -28.96 -16.74
C SER A 197 -23.81 -30.31 -16.52
N ASP A 198 -22.84 -30.65 -17.37
CA ASP A 198 -22.06 -31.87 -17.25
C ASP A 198 -21.22 -31.89 -15.97
N ILE A 199 -20.54 -30.78 -15.66
CA ILE A 199 -19.76 -30.65 -14.42
C ILE A 199 -20.67 -30.78 -13.19
N LYS A 200 -21.82 -30.09 -13.17
CA LYS A 200 -22.76 -30.20 -12.06
C LYS A 200 -23.25 -31.64 -11.90
N ALA A 201 -23.68 -32.30 -12.98
CA ALA A 201 -24.14 -33.69 -12.90
C ALA A 201 -23.07 -34.65 -12.36
N GLU A 202 -21.83 -34.51 -12.81
CA GLU A 202 -20.73 -35.39 -12.43
C GLU A 202 -20.27 -35.16 -10.98
N PHE A 203 -20.13 -33.89 -10.59
CA PHE A 203 -19.51 -33.53 -9.31
C PHE A 203 -20.51 -33.24 -8.19
N SER A 204 -21.82 -33.20 -8.48
CA SER A 204 -22.88 -33.29 -7.46
C SER A 204 -23.00 -34.70 -6.87
N ALA A 205 -22.56 -35.74 -7.58
CA ALA A 205 -22.57 -37.13 -7.09
C ALA A 205 -21.51 -37.43 -6.02
N GLU A 206 -20.39 -36.68 -5.98
CA GLU A 206 -19.36 -36.83 -4.93
C GLU A 206 -19.76 -36.21 -3.58
N ASN A 207 -20.78 -35.36 -3.54
CA ASN A 207 -21.29 -34.73 -2.32
C ASN A 207 -22.42 -35.53 -1.65
N SER A 208 -22.71 -36.77 -2.10
CA SER A 208 -23.70 -37.65 -1.49
C SER A 208 -23.21 -38.30 -0.18
N LYS A 209 -22.86 -37.46 0.80
CA LYS A 209 -22.90 -37.78 2.22
C LYS A 209 -23.66 -36.70 2.98
N SER A 210 -24.87 -36.40 2.52
CA SER A 210 -25.95 -35.84 3.35
C SER A 210 -27.24 -35.85 2.52
N ASP A 211 -28.01 -36.95 2.61
CA ASP A 211 -29.37 -37.03 2.03
C ASP A 211 -30.37 -36.27 2.93
N LEU A 212 -30.13 -34.98 3.15
CA LEU A 212 -31.11 -34.08 3.78
C LEU A 212 -31.75 -33.20 2.70
N PRO A 213 -33.09 -33.20 2.55
CA PRO A 213 -33.77 -32.25 1.68
C PRO A 213 -33.39 -30.81 2.05
N ARG A 214 -33.24 -29.91 1.07
CA ARG A 214 -32.89 -28.48 1.31
C ARG A 214 -33.75 -27.80 2.39
N LEU A 215 -35.03 -28.18 2.50
CA LEU A 215 -35.92 -27.70 3.55
C LEU A 215 -35.40 -28.00 4.96
N ALA A 216 -34.73 -29.13 5.17
CA ALA A 216 -34.16 -29.53 6.45
C ALA A 216 -33.00 -28.61 6.88
N SER A 217 -32.25 -28.01 5.93
CA SER A 217 -31.17 -27.05 6.23
C SER A 217 -31.67 -25.75 6.87
N ASN A 218 -32.96 -25.43 6.75
CA ASN A 218 -33.60 -24.30 7.43
C ASN A 218 -33.92 -24.59 8.90
N TYR A 219 -33.78 -25.84 9.35
CA TYR A 219 -34.05 -26.27 10.72
C TYR A 219 -32.76 -26.71 11.37
N HIS A 220 -32.29 -25.95 12.36
CA HIS A 220 -31.12 -26.33 13.14
C HIS A 220 -31.52 -27.20 14.32
N LEU A 221 -30.85 -28.35 14.48
CA LEU A 221 -30.92 -29.11 15.72
C LEU A 221 -30.31 -28.31 16.89
N PRO A 222 -30.66 -28.57 18.16
CA PRO A 222 -30.15 -27.79 19.30
C PRO A 222 -28.62 -27.67 19.34
N LEU A 223 -27.90 -28.75 19.02
CA LEU A 223 -26.44 -28.74 18.96
C LEU A 223 -25.91 -27.96 17.75
N GLU A 224 -26.57 -28.04 16.59
CA GLU A 224 -26.21 -27.23 15.41
C GLU A 224 -26.43 -25.75 15.70
N HIS A 225 -27.55 -25.39 16.33
CA HIS A 225 -27.80 -24.02 16.73
C HIS A 225 -26.74 -23.51 17.70
N GLN A 226 -26.38 -24.32 18.71
CA GLN A 226 -25.31 -24.00 19.64
C GLN A 226 -23.97 -23.82 18.92
N LYS A 227 -23.57 -24.75 18.06
CA LYS A 227 -22.27 -24.71 17.36
C LYS A 227 -22.20 -23.62 16.30
N THR A 228 -23.29 -23.32 15.61
CA THR A 228 -23.37 -22.18 14.69
C THR A 228 -23.25 -20.86 15.45
N ALA A 229 -23.86 -20.73 16.62
CA ALA A 229 -23.70 -19.56 17.47
C ALA A 229 -22.25 -19.43 18.01
N GLU A 230 -21.64 -20.53 18.44
CA GLU A 230 -20.21 -20.56 18.84
C GLU A 230 -19.29 -20.18 17.67
N ASN A 231 -19.49 -20.73 16.48
CA ASN A 231 -18.71 -20.41 15.28
C ASN A 231 -18.86 -18.96 14.84
N LYS A 232 -20.09 -18.41 14.94
CA LYS A 232 -20.33 -16.99 14.68
C LYS A 232 -19.51 -16.13 15.65
N LYS A 233 -19.54 -16.44 16.95
CA LYS A 233 -18.76 -15.73 17.96
C LYS A 233 -17.25 -15.84 17.70
N ILE A 234 -16.75 -17.03 17.38
CA ILE A 234 -15.33 -17.23 17.03
C ILE A 234 -14.96 -16.43 15.78
N SER A 235 -15.83 -16.39 14.77
CA SER A 235 -15.59 -15.62 13.55
C SER A 235 -15.56 -14.11 13.80
N GLU A 236 -16.44 -13.61 14.69
CA GLU A 236 -16.41 -12.22 15.16
C GLU A 236 -15.11 -11.90 15.92
N GLU A 237 -14.64 -12.82 16.78
CA GLU A 237 -13.36 -12.68 17.48
C GLU A 237 -12.16 -12.66 16.50
N ILE A 238 -12.17 -13.52 15.47
CA ILE A 238 -11.15 -13.53 14.41
C ILE A 238 -11.12 -12.18 13.67
N GLN A 239 -12.29 -11.65 13.30
CA GLN A 239 -12.39 -10.35 12.62
C GLN A 239 -11.85 -9.21 13.50
N ALA A 240 -12.19 -9.22 14.79
CA ALA A 240 -11.69 -8.22 15.75
C ALA A 240 -10.16 -8.29 15.92
N MET A 241 -9.60 -9.50 16.07
CA MET A 241 -8.15 -9.69 16.15
C MET A 241 -7.44 -9.29 14.85
N GLN A 242 -8.05 -9.56 13.70
CA GLN A 242 -7.49 -9.16 12.41
C GLN A 242 -7.44 -7.63 12.27
N ALA A 243 -8.50 -6.92 12.67
CA ALA A 243 -8.52 -5.47 12.71
C ALA A 243 -7.40 -4.89 13.60
N GLN A 244 -7.15 -5.51 14.77
CA GLN A 244 -6.04 -5.12 15.64
C GLN A 244 -4.66 -5.36 14.99
N ILE A 245 -4.49 -6.46 14.27
CA ILE A 245 -3.24 -6.72 13.52
C ILE A 245 -3.00 -5.63 12.48
N ASP A 246 -4.05 -5.22 11.76
CA ASP A 246 -3.93 -4.23 10.70
C ASP A 246 -3.71 -2.81 11.25
N GLU A 247 -4.33 -2.48 12.39
CA GLU A 247 -4.01 -1.26 13.16
C GLU A 247 -2.54 -1.26 13.60
N ASN A 248 -2.06 -2.36 14.18
CA ASN A 248 -0.66 -2.49 14.59
C ASN A 248 0.30 -2.39 13.40
N ARG A 249 -0.03 -2.98 12.25
CA ARG A 249 0.76 -2.84 11.02
C ARG A 249 0.83 -1.40 10.53
N LEU A 250 -0.27 -0.65 10.63
CA LEU A 250 -0.29 0.76 10.28
C LEU A 250 0.60 1.57 11.22
N ILE A 251 0.54 1.30 12.53
CA ILE A 251 1.43 1.93 13.53
C ILE A 251 2.89 1.62 13.19
N ILE A 252 3.24 0.35 12.94
CA ILE A 252 4.60 -0.06 12.56
C ILE A 252 5.05 0.64 11.27
N SER A 253 4.17 0.79 10.28
CA SER A 253 4.50 1.47 9.04
C SER A 253 4.79 2.95 9.25
N LYS A 254 4.02 3.62 10.12
CA LYS A 254 4.26 5.02 10.50
C LYS A 254 5.58 5.18 11.26
N GLU A 255 5.86 4.28 12.19
CA GLU A 255 7.13 4.25 12.94
C GLU A 255 8.34 3.97 12.01
N ALA A 256 8.16 3.17 10.96
CA ALA A 256 9.22 2.88 10.01
C ALA A 256 9.71 4.13 9.24
N GLU A 257 8.88 5.17 9.11
CA GLU A 257 9.28 6.44 8.47
C GLU A 257 10.44 7.11 9.21
N TRP A 258 10.49 6.99 10.54
CA TRP A 258 11.57 7.55 11.35
C TRP A 258 12.94 6.98 11.00
N LYS A 259 12.98 5.78 10.42
CA LYS A 259 14.24 5.15 9.97
C LYS A 259 14.93 5.97 8.89
N HIS A 260 14.23 6.84 8.17
CA HIS A 260 14.85 7.74 7.20
C HIS A 260 15.88 8.68 7.83
N LEU A 261 15.73 9.06 9.10
CA LEU A 261 16.69 9.92 9.81
C LEU A 261 18.11 9.33 9.86
N PHE A 262 18.24 8.00 9.87
CA PHE A 262 19.54 7.34 9.93
C PHE A 262 19.86 6.46 8.70
N SER A 263 18.90 6.18 7.81
CA SER A 263 19.14 5.34 6.63
C SER A 263 19.19 6.10 5.31
N SER A 264 18.61 7.30 5.24
CA SER A 264 18.40 8.01 3.97
C SER A 264 19.34 9.20 3.74
N HIS A 265 19.25 9.81 2.56
CA HIS A 265 20.00 11.01 2.17
C HIS A 265 19.13 11.91 1.28
N ASP A 266 19.58 13.16 1.09
CA ASP A 266 18.92 14.19 0.28
C ASP A 266 17.44 14.38 0.71
N GLU A 267 16.52 14.52 -0.25
CA GLU A 267 15.12 14.87 -0.02
C GLU A 267 14.40 13.98 1.01
N ALA A 268 14.69 12.67 1.04
CA ALA A 268 14.07 11.76 2.01
C ALA A 268 14.52 12.04 3.45
N LEU A 269 15.78 12.43 3.63
CA LEU A 269 16.33 12.79 4.94
C LEU A 269 15.82 14.16 5.38
N GLU A 270 15.75 15.12 4.46
CA GLU A 270 15.20 16.46 4.69
C GLU A 270 13.74 16.38 5.15
N LYS A 271 12.89 15.60 4.46
CA LYS A 271 11.49 15.40 4.87
C LYS A 271 11.37 14.76 6.25
N ALA A 272 12.19 13.75 6.56
CA ALA A 272 12.18 13.10 7.86
C ALA A 272 12.64 14.05 8.98
N ALA A 273 13.66 14.87 8.72
CA ALA A 273 14.13 15.89 9.66
C ALA A 273 13.07 16.98 9.88
N ALA A 274 12.40 17.45 8.82
CA ALA A 274 11.32 18.42 8.92
C ALA A 274 10.19 17.91 9.81
N LYS A 275 9.71 16.69 9.55
CA LYS A 275 8.69 16.02 10.37
C LYS A 275 9.14 15.88 11.84
N ALA A 276 10.41 15.58 12.09
CA ALA A 276 10.94 15.51 13.45
C ALA A 276 10.87 16.88 14.16
N PHE A 277 11.24 17.97 13.49
CA PHE A 277 11.11 19.32 14.08
C PHE A 277 9.65 19.71 14.30
N GLU A 278 8.72 19.32 13.42
CA GLU A 278 7.28 19.51 13.65
C GLU A 278 6.81 18.78 14.91
N GLU A 279 7.19 17.50 15.07
CA GLU A 279 6.85 16.72 16.26
C GLU A 279 7.44 17.34 17.54
N LEU A 280 8.64 17.89 17.47
CA LEU A 280 9.26 18.63 18.58
C LEU A 280 8.51 19.93 18.92
N GLY A 281 7.65 20.44 18.05
CA GLY A 281 6.79 21.60 18.29
C GLY A 281 7.25 22.89 17.62
N PHE A 282 8.07 22.78 16.57
CA PHE A 282 8.38 23.92 15.70
C PHE A 282 7.34 24.02 14.58
N LEU A 283 7.09 25.24 14.10
CA LEU A 283 6.50 25.45 12.79
C LEU A 283 7.60 25.26 11.75
N VAL A 284 7.37 24.41 10.76
CA VAL A 284 8.42 23.99 9.82
C VAL A 284 8.03 24.31 8.38
N GLY A 285 9.00 24.80 7.62
CA GLY A 285 8.89 25.02 6.19
C GLY A 285 10.19 24.67 5.49
N PHE A 286 10.11 24.36 4.19
CA PHE A 286 11.30 24.24 3.35
C PHE A 286 11.78 25.64 2.96
N GLY A 287 13.09 25.87 3.04
CA GLY A 287 13.68 27.15 2.67
C GLY A 287 13.71 27.36 1.15
N PRO A 288 14.18 28.53 0.69
CA PRO A 288 14.35 28.82 -0.73
C PRO A 288 15.24 27.79 -1.42
N LYS A 289 14.91 27.47 -2.67
CA LYS A 289 15.51 26.34 -3.39
C LYS A 289 17.03 26.55 -3.52
N THR A 290 17.83 25.53 -3.16
CA THR A 290 19.31 25.57 -3.14
C THR A 290 19.96 26.46 -2.07
N HIS A 291 19.16 27.18 -1.28
CA HIS A 291 19.64 28.02 -0.20
C HIS A 291 19.54 27.29 1.12
N CYS A 292 18.37 27.11 1.73
CA CYS A 292 18.24 26.46 3.03
C CYS A 292 17.32 25.25 2.96
N ASP A 293 17.72 24.11 3.53
CA ASP A 293 16.92 22.88 3.48
C ASP A 293 15.62 23.06 4.27
N ILE A 294 15.71 23.47 5.54
CA ILE A 294 14.56 23.61 6.43
C ILE A 294 14.69 24.90 7.26
N VAL A 295 13.59 25.64 7.36
CA VAL A 295 13.40 26.77 8.27
C VAL A 295 12.38 26.38 9.34
N CYS A 296 12.76 26.52 10.61
CA CYS A 296 11.87 26.25 11.73
C CYS A 296 11.60 27.55 12.51
N VAL A 297 10.38 27.74 13.01
CA VAL A 297 10.00 28.89 13.84
C VAL A 297 9.37 28.38 15.13
N LYS A 298 9.83 28.91 16.25
CA LYS A 298 9.19 28.71 17.55
C LYS A 298 9.32 29.96 18.40
N GLU A 299 8.20 30.50 18.85
CA GLU A 299 8.13 31.75 19.60
C GLU A 299 8.88 32.90 18.92
N LYS A 300 10.05 33.30 19.44
CA LYS A 300 10.92 34.36 18.89
C LYS A 300 12.23 33.83 18.32
N THR A 301 12.32 32.53 18.07
CA THR A 301 13.52 31.88 17.54
C THR A 301 13.25 31.28 16.16
N ILE A 302 14.15 31.55 15.22
CA ILE A 302 14.16 30.97 13.87
C ILE A 302 15.38 30.06 13.75
N LEU A 303 15.18 28.83 13.29
CA LEU A 303 16.25 27.89 13.02
C LEU A 303 16.52 27.80 11.51
N ALA A 304 17.78 27.97 11.12
CA ALA A 304 18.29 27.62 9.80
C ALA A 304 18.89 26.21 9.87
N VAL A 305 18.23 25.21 9.29
CA VAL A 305 18.58 23.80 9.51
C VAL A 305 19.16 23.17 8.25
N GLU A 306 20.46 22.84 8.28
CA GLU A 306 21.17 22.07 7.25
C GLU A 306 21.07 20.59 7.51
N VAL A 307 20.66 19.83 6.51
CA VAL A 307 20.47 18.39 6.58
C VAL A 307 21.37 17.70 5.56
N LYS A 308 22.27 16.82 6.04
CA LYS A 308 23.18 16.12 5.13
C LYS A 308 23.36 14.63 5.42
N GLY A 309 23.09 13.82 4.39
CA GLY A 309 23.45 12.40 4.34
C GLY A 309 24.88 12.19 3.85
N LEU A 310 25.80 11.89 4.76
CA LEU A 310 27.22 11.72 4.49
C LEU A 310 27.65 10.25 4.56
N LYS A 311 28.63 9.89 3.74
CA LYS A 311 29.30 8.58 3.81
C LYS A 311 30.36 8.50 4.93
N ARG A 312 30.75 9.64 5.48
CA ARG A 312 31.81 9.82 6.50
C ARG A 312 31.42 10.96 7.44
N SER A 313 32.34 11.37 8.32
CA SER A 313 32.19 12.52 9.20
C SER A 313 31.83 13.82 8.48
N ALA A 314 31.13 14.70 9.19
CA ALA A 314 30.90 16.08 8.82
C ALA A 314 32.21 16.83 8.56
N LYS A 315 32.14 17.86 7.72
CA LYS A 315 33.27 18.74 7.39
C LYS A 315 32.95 20.18 7.80
N PRO A 316 33.97 21.05 8.00
CA PRO A 316 33.74 22.46 8.29
C PRO A 316 32.89 23.18 7.21
N ALA A 317 32.88 22.66 5.98
CA ALA A 317 32.04 23.16 4.89
C ALA A 317 30.53 23.08 5.22
N ASN A 318 30.07 22.04 5.93
CA ASN A 318 28.66 21.92 6.34
C ASN A 318 28.27 23.02 7.33
N VAL A 319 29.16 23.34 8.28
CA VAL A 319 28.94 24.43 9.25
C VAL A 319 28.94 25.79 8.55
N ASN A 320 29.83 25.98 7.57
CA ASN A 320 29.87 27.21 6.79
C ASN A 320 28.63 27.39 5.91
N GLN A 321 28.06 26.29 5.41
CA GLN A 321 26.83 26.33 4.63
C GLN A 321 25.66 26.80 5.52
N CYS A 322 25.44 26.15 6.66
CA CYS A 322 24.46 26.56 7.65
C CYS A 322 24.65 28.04 8.11
N LYS A 323 25.90 28.47 8.33
CA LYS A 323 26.20 29.88 8.66
C LYS A 323 25.71 30.87 7.61
N ARG A 324 25.81 30.54 6.32
CA ARG A 324 25.30 31.41 5.25
C ARG A 324 23.79 31.58 5.38
N TRP A 325 23.08 30.51 5.71
CA TRP A 325 21.62 30.55 5.82
C TRP A 325 21.14 31.37 7.01
N ILE A 326 21.88 31.35 8.11
CA ILE A 326 21.66 32.29 9.22
C ILE A 326 21.74 33.72 8.69
N SER A 327 22.78 34.04 7.92
CA SER A 327 22.97 35.38 7.34
C SER A 327 21.85 35.74 6.36
N ASP A 328 21.39 34.79 5.54
CA ASP A 328 20.30 35.02 4.59
C ASP A 328 18.97 35.28 5.31
N ILE A 329 18.67 34.53 6.38
CA ILE A 329 17.47 34.75 7.20
C ILE A 329 17.54 36.10 7.91
N VAL A 330 18.68 36.47 8.49
CA VAL A 330 18.87 37.81 9.10
C VAL A 330 18.68 38.90 8.05
N GLY A 331 19.25 38.73 6.85
CA GLY A 331 19.03 39.65 5.74
C GLY A 331 17.56 39.74 5.31
N ALA A 332 16.82 38.63 5.35
CA ALA A 332 15.39 38.59 5.07
C ALA A 332 14.55 39.25 6.17
N LEU A 333 15.02 39.24 7.41
CA LEU A 333 14.41 40.00 8.50
C LEU A 333 14.55 41.52 8.25
N ASP A 334 15.74 41.96 7.86
CA ASP A 334 16.00 43.38 7.56
C ASP A 334 15.55 43.83 6.15
N TYR A 335 14.95 42.93 5.36
CA TYR A 335 14.65 43.17 3.95
C TYR A 335 13.58 44.25 3.75
N ALA A 336 13.92 45.27 2.97
CA ALA A 336 12.99 46.28 2.49
C ALA A 336 12.45 45.88 1.11
N PRO A 337 11.13 46.03 0.83
CA PRO A 337 10.54 45.67 -0.47
C PRO A 337 11.15 46.36 -1.70
N ASP A 338 11.93 47.41 -1.49
CA ASP A 338 12.60 48.18 -2.54
C ASP A 338 13.91 47.50 -3.01
N ASP A 339 14.43 46.54 -2.24
CA ASP A 339 15.65 45.79 -2.54
C ASP A 339 15.35 44.66 -3.54
N LYS A 340 16.05 44.62 -4.68
CA LYS A 340 15.77 43.64 -5.75
C LYS A 340 16.49 42.28 -5.55
N ASP A 341 16.51 41.75 -4.33
CA ASP A 341 17.10 40.43 -4.03
C ASP A 341 16.00 39.35 -4.00
N SER A 342 15.91 38.58 -5.08
CA SER A 342 14.92 37.52 -5.23
C SER A 342 15.08 36.38 -4.21
N VAL A 343 16.28 36.14 -3.69
CA VAL A 343 16.51 35.08 -2.70
C VAL A 343 15.96 35.51 -1.35
N LEU A 344 16.22 36.75 -0.94
CA LEU A 344 15.67 37.30 0.30
C LEU A 344 14.15 37.40 0.24
N GLU A 345 13.57 37.74 -0.92
CA GLU A 345 12.13 37.72 -1.14
C GLU A 345 11.52 36.32 -0.92
N GLU A 346 12.16 35.25 -1.43
CA GLU A 346 11.73 33.87 -1.17
C GLU A 346 11.81 33.50 0.32
N TYR A 347 12.85 33.95 1.04
CA TYR A 347 12.94 33.76 2.49
C TYR A 347 11.83 34.51 3.23
N VAL A 348 11.56 35.76 2.87
CA VAL A 348 10.47 36.56 3.46
C VAL A 348 9.13 35.85 3.30
N ASP A 349 8.86 35.30 2.12
CA ASP A 349 7.63 34.54 1.87
C ASP A 349 7.57 33.23 2.67
N CYS A 350 8.71 32.54 2.83
CA CYS A 350 8.80 31.37 3.71
C CYS A 350 8.49 31.75 5.17
N LEU A 351 9.12 32.80 5.70
CA LEU A 351 8.93 33.28 7.07
C LEU A 351 7.48 33.73 7.33
N LYS A 352 6.85 34.44 6.38
CA LYS A 352 5.44 34.82 6.45
C LYS A 352 4.51 33.62 6.56
N LYS A 353 4.76 32.56 5.77
CA LYS A 353 3.97 31.31 5.84
C LYS A 353 4.12 30.61 7.19
N LEU A 354 5.25 30.79 7.86
CA LEU A 354 5.54 30.28 9.20
C LEU A 354 5.07 31.22 10.33
N GLY A 355 4.34 32.29 10.01
CA GLY A 355 3.73 33.18 11.00
C GLY A 355 4.61 34.30 11.53
N VAL A 356 5.81 34.50 10.96
CA VAL A 356 6.67 35.65 11.27
C VAL A 356 6.04 36.92 10.67
N LYS A 357 5.58 37.83 11.53
CA LYS A 357 4.92 39.08 11.14
C LYS A 357 5.95 40.21 11.04
N ASN A 358 5.85 41.03 10.00
CA ASN A 358 6.66 42.23 9.77
C ASN A 358 8.15 42.04 10.13
N PRO A 359 8.94 41.45 9.23
CA PRO A 359 10.36 41.18 9.45
C PRO A 359 11.16 42.44 9.86
N SER A 360 10.69 43.63 9.49
CA SER A 360 11.30 44.95 9.73
C SER A 360 10.74 45.75 10.93
N SER A 361 9.92 45.13 11.80
CA SER A 361 9.43 45.78 13.03
C SER A 361 10.35 45.49 14.21
N SER A 362 10.31 46.31 15.26
CA SER A 362 11.22 46.30 16.44
C SER A 362 11.22 45.01 17.30
N GLU A 363 10.76 43.87 16.78
CA GLU A 363 10.89 42.56 17.37
C GLU A 363 12.19 41.91 16.91
N GLU A 364 13.18 41.83 17.81
CA GLU A 364 14.43 41.12 17.55
C GLU A 364 14.14 39.60 17.57
N TRP A 365 14.22 38.96 16.39
CA TRP A 365 14.17 37.51 16.24
C TRP A 365 15.56 36.92 16.46
N ASP A 366 15.67 35.86 17.27
CA ASP A 366 16.92 35.13 17.42
C ASP A 366 17.06 34.11 16.29
N VAL A 367 18.15 34.17 15.52
CA VAL A 367 18.40 33.25 14.41
C VAL A 367 19.53 32.30 14.77
N LYS A 368 19.22 31.01 14.76
CA LYS A 368 20.11 29.93 15.18
C LYS A 368 20.35 28.94 14.05
N GLY A 369 21.60 28.54 13.84
CA GLY A 369 21.90 27.45 12.92
C GLY A 369 21.81 26.09 13.58
N VAL A 370 21.25 25.12 12.86
CA VAL A 370 21.25 23.70 13.24
C VAL A 370 21.80 22.87 12.07
N VAL A 371 22.60 21.86 12.39
CA VAL A 371 23.14 20.91 11.41
C VAL A 371 22.75 19.50 11.82
N VAL A 372 21.97 18.82 10.98
CA VAL A 372 21.57 17.42 11.14
C VAL A 372 22.33 16.55 10.16
N ILE A 373 23.18 15.67 10.66
CA ILE A 373 24.01 14.80 9.81
C ILE A 373 23.60 13.34 9.98
N ASN A 374 23.26 12.69 8.87
CA ASN A 374 23.21 11.23 8.82
C ASN A 374 24.56 10.69 8.33
N THR A 375 25.29 9.98 9.19
CA THR A 375 26.56 9.30 8.83
C THR A 375 26.44 7.78 8.65
N PHE A 376 25.24 7.22 8.78
CA PHE A 376 24.99 5.77 8.76
C PHE A 376 24.57 5.26 7.38
N ARG A 377 24.73 6.07 6.33
CA ARG A 377 24.26 5.78 4.97
C ARG A 377 24.73 4.43 4.40
N ASN A 378 25.99 4.07 4.67
CA ASN A 378 26.62 2.86 4.13
C ASN A 378 27.05 1.86 5.19
N ASN A 379 26.88 2.19 6.48
CA ASN A 379 27.38 1.42 7.60
C ASN A 379 26.19 1.01 8.46
N SER A 380 26.21 -0.21 8.99
CA SER A 380 25.21 -0.58 9.99
C SER A 380 25.33 0.32 11.22
N LEU A 381 24.28 0.38 12.04
CA LEU A 381 24.31 1.09 13.32
C LEU A 381 25.44 0.58 14.25
N GLU A 382 25.79 -0.70 14.11
CA GLU A 382 26.86 -1.35 14.89
C GLU A 382 28.26 -0.92 14.39
N ASP A 383 28.47 -0.87 13.08
CA ASP A 383 29.79 -0.59 12.47
C ASP A 383 30.22 0.88 12.60
N ARG A 384 29.28 1.79 12.84
CA ARG A 384 29.56 3.23 12.86
C ARG A 384 30.24 3.71 14.16
N ASN A 385 30.33 2.85 15.17
CA ASN A 385 30.93 3.17 16.47
C ASN A 385 32.47 3.28 16.47
N ASP A 386 33.12 3.36 15.29
CA ASP A 386 34.56 3.61 15.19
C ASP A 386 34.92 5.00 15.76
N PRO A 387 35.62 5.08 16.91
CA PRO A 387 35.99 6.35 17.52
C PRO A 387 36.97 7.17 16.66
N SER A 388 37.60 6.56 15.66
CA SER A 388 38.50 7.23 14.72
C SER A 388 37.77 8.05 13.65
N GLU A 389 36.47 7.79 13.42
CA GLU A 389 35.63 8.52 12.45
C GLU A 389 34.34 9.09 13.08
N PRO A 390 34.42 9.94 14.12
CA PRO A 390 33.24 10.49 14.78
C PRO A 390 32.40 11.32 13.80
N SER A 391 31.07 11.32 13.94
CA SER A 391 30.17 12.08 13.05
C SER A 391 30.52 13.56 12.98
N PHE A 392 30.95 14.13 14.11
CA PHE A 392 31.53 15.47 14.19
C PHE A 392 32.94 15.38 14.78
N ASN A 393 33.98 15.62 13.98
CA ASN A 393 35.36 15.64 14.48
C ASN A 393 35.67 16.92 15.29
N LYS A 394 36.84 16.97 15.95
CA LYS A 394 37.24 18.10 16.81
C LYS A 394 37.14 19.47 16.11
N GLN A 395 37.64 19.57 14.87
CA GLN A 395 37.62 20.82 14.11
C GLN A 395 36.20 21.29 13.81
N VAL A 396 35.30 20.36 13.46
CA VAL A 396 33.88 20.67 13.20
C VAL A 396 33.18 21.09 14.49
N ARG A 397 33.40 20.39 15.61
CA ARG A 397 32.81 20.74 16.91
C ARG A 397 33.26 22.12 17.39
N GLU A 398 34.55 22.44 17.26
CA GLU A 398 35.08 23.77 17.60
C GLU A 398 34.49 24.86 16.70
N ARG A 399 34.31 24.58 15.41
CA ARG A 399 33.64 25.51 14.49
C ARG A 399 32.19 25.73 14.89
N MET A 400 31.40 24.68 15.12
CA MET A 400 30.01 24.80 15.56
C MET A 400 29.87 25.61 16.84
N LYS A 401 30.76 25.39 17.83
CA LYS A 401 30.81 26.20 19.06
C LYS A 401 31.05 27.68 18.76
N ARG A 402 32.06 28.00 17.94
CA ARG A 402 32.41 29.38 17.61
C ARG A 402 31.30 30.11 16.85
N GLU A 403 30.65 29.43 15.93
CA GLU A 403 29.57 30.02 15.12
C GLU A 403 28.19 29.91 15.81
N ASN A 404 28.14 29.46 17.07
CA ASN A 404 26.91 29.24 17.83
C ASN A 404 25.89 28.34 17.11
N ILE A 405 26.35 27.29 16.43
CA ILE A 405 25.51 26.32 15.69
C ILE A 405 25.32 25.05 16.52
N CYS A 406 24.09 24.54 16.57
CA CYS A 406 23.78 23.23 17.16
C CYS A 406 24.04 22.13 16.11
N GLY A 407 24.76 21.07 16.47
CA GLY A 407 24.99 19.91 15.62
C GLY A 407 24.41 18.64 16.24
N MET A 408 23.72 17.82 15.45
CA MET A 408 23.22 16.53 15.89
C MET A 408 23.22 15.50 14.77
N THR A 409 23.26 14.22 15.11
CA THR A 409 23.02 13.17 14.12
C THR A 409 21.52 12.94 13.93
N GLY A 410 21.12 12.31 12.83
CA GLY A 410 19.73 11.90 12.65
C GLY A 410 19.23 10.93 13.74
N ILE A 411 20.12 10.10 14.32
CA ILE A 411 19.78 9.26 15.48
C ILE A 411 19.54 10.12 16.72
N GLN A 412 20.39 11.12 16.97
CA GLN A 412 20.17 12.03 18.10
C GLN A 412 18.85 12.77 17.96
N LEU A 413 18.49 13.22 16.75
CA LEU A 413 17.19 13.83 16.48
C LEU A 413 16.04 12.83 16.71
N LEU A 414 16.18 11.58 16.27
CA LEU A 414 15.20 10.52 16.53
C LEU A 414 15.01 10.27 18.03
N ASN A 415 16.10 10.18 18.79
CA ASN A 415 16.06 9.98 20.24
C ASN A 415 15.27 11.11 20.94
N LEU A 416 15.41 12.35 20.47
CA LEU A 416 14.63 13.48 21.00
C LEU A 416 13.14 13.34 20.68
N VAL A 417 12.77 12.90 19.48
CA VAL A 417 11.36 12.64 19.11
C VAL A 417 10.77 11.54 19.99
N ILE A 418 11.46 10.40 20.12
CA ILE A 418 10.97 9.28 20.94
C ILE A 418 10.82 9.72 22.40
N ARG A 419 11.79 10.47 22.92
CA ARG A 419 11.77 10.98 24.29
C ARG A 419 10.55 11.84 24.59
N ILE A 420 10.14 12.72 23.68
CA ILE A 420 8.92 13.53 23.88
C ILE A 420 7.64 12.75 23.63
N THR A 421 7.69 11.68 22.83
CA THR A 421 6.55 10.76 22.66
C THR A 421 6.30 9.97 23.95
N GLU A 422 7.37 9.50 24.61
CA GLU A 422 7.27 8.81 25.91
C GLU A 422 6.97 9.78 27.06
N ASN A 423 7.50 11.00 27.01
CA ASN A 423 7.36 12.01 28.06
C ASN A 423 6.98 13.38 27.47
N PRO A 424 5.70 13.62 27.10
CA PRO A 424 5.26 14.85 26.43
C PRO A 424 5.57 16.15 27.19
N SER A 425 5.70 16.09 28.53
CA SER A 425 6.08 17.24 29.36
C SER A 425 7.50 17.74 29.10
N GLU A 426 8.38 16.93 28.49
CA GLU A 426 9.76 17.31 28.19
C GLU A 426 9.90 18.11 26.88
N LYS A 427 8.83 18.26 26.11
CA LYS A 427 8.83 18.90 24.79
C LYS A 427 9.49 20.28 24.78
N GLU A 428 9.17 21.12 25.76
CA GLU A 428 9.75 22.46 25.87
C GLU A 428 11.24 22.43 26.20
N SER A 429 11.62 21.61 27.18
CA SER A 429 13.02 21.41 27.58
C SER A 429 13.90 20.90 26.44
N VAL A 430 13.37 19.98 25.62
CA VAL A 430 14.07 19.47 24.43
C VAL A 430 14.28 20.58 23.39
N CYS A 431 13.25 21.39 23.11
CA CYS A 431 13.37 22.52 22.20
C CYS A 431 14.40 23.54 22.69
N GLU A 432 14.33 23.91 23.97
CA GLU A 432 15.30 24.81 24.58
C GLU A 432 16.72 24.26 24.50
N THR A 433 16.89 22.94 24.65
CA THR A 433 18.21 22.29 24.53
C THR A 433 18.77 22.49 23.12
N ILE A 434 17.97 22.29 22.07
CA ILE A 434 18.39 22.51 20.68
C ILE A 434 18.78 23.98 20.47
N ILE A 435 17.94 24.92 20.92
CA ILE A 435 18.13 26.35 20.74
C ILE A 435 19.41 26.84 21.46
N LYS A 436 19.60 26.45 22.73
CA LYS A 436 20.70 26.91 23.57
C LYS A 436 22.03 26.22 23.27
N THR A 437 22.02 25.05 22.63
CA THR A 437 23.25 24.29 22.36
C THR A 437 24.14 24.99 21.34
N ALA A 438 25.40 25.22 21.70
CA ALA A 438 26.47 25.62 20.80
C ALA A 438 27.49 24.47 20.68
N GLY A 439 27.64 23.90 19.49
CA GLY A 439 28.40 22.68 19.27
C GLY A 439 27.50 21.45 19.07
N GLN A 440 28.07 20.26 19.23
CA GLN A 440 27.31 19.02 19.13
C GLN A 440 26.42 18.87 20.37
N ILE A 441 25.16 18.48 20.18
CA ILE A 441 24.25 18.13 21.27
C ILE A 441 24.78 16.90 22.01
N ASP A 442 24.80 16.99 23.34
CA ASP A 442 25.24 15.92 24.22
C ASP A 442 24.00 15.24 24.79
N LEU A 443 23.71 14.04 24.29
CA LEU A 443 22.60 13.21 24.73
C LEU A 443 23.18 11.99 25.44
N LYS A 444 22.54 11.57 26.52
CA LYS A 444 22.94 10.35 27.25
C LYS A 444 22.53 9.09 26.49
N GLU A 445 21.52 9.22 25.63
CA GLU A 445 20.90 8.19 24.83
C GLU A 445 21.76 7.86 23.60
N ASP A 446 22.16 6.60 23.46
CA ASP A 446 22.77 6.05 22.23
C ASP A 446 21.67 5.44 21.35
N TRP A 447 22.00 4.99 20.14
CA TRP A 447 21.04 4.31 19.26
C TRP A 447 20.40 3.08 19.92
N LYS A 448 21.17 2.37 20.78
CA LYS A 448 20.70 1.20 21.54
C LYS A 448 19.65 1.53 22.61
N THR A 449 19.47 2.79 22.95
CA THR A 449 18.46 3.21 23.93
C THR A 449 17.05 2.87 23.44
N TYR A 450 16.79 3.10 22.15
CA TYR A 450 15.45 2.93 21.58
C TYR A 450 15.37 1.94 20.41
N ILE A 451 16.50 1.63 19.77
CA ILE A 451 16.53 0.78 18.57
C ILE A 451 17.04 -0.61 18.94
N SER A 452 16.19 -1.62 18.75
CA SER A 452 16.54 -3.03 18.87
C SER A 452 16.79 -3.68 17.51
N LYS A 453 17.76 -4.59 17.45
CA LYS A 453 18.04 -5.42 16.28
C LYS A 453 17.21 -6.69 16.36
N VAL A 454 16.49 -7.02 15.30
CA VAL A 454 15.79 -8.30 15.20
C VAL A 454 16.81 -9.38 14.87
N GLU A 455 16.98 -10.35 15.75
CA GLU A 455 17.73 -11.57 15.44
C GLU A 455 16.90 -12.40 14.45
N ILE A 456 17.40 -12.55 13.23
CA ILE A 456 16.82 -13.50 12.28
C ILE A 456 17.33 -14.87 12.71
N CYS A 457 16.50 -15.67 13.39
CA CYS A 457 16.73 -17.10 13.46
C CYS A 457 16.65 -17.63 12.02
N GLU A 458 17.81 -17.92 11.42
CA GLU A 458 17.91 -18.70 10.20
C GLU A 458 17.21 -20.04 10.47
N THR A 459 15.95 -20.13 10.05
CA THR A 459 15.31 -21.43 9.91
C THR A 459 15.87 -22.01 8.62
N ASP A 460 16.69 -23.05 8.79
CA ASP A 460 17.33 -23.85 7.74
C ASP A 460 16.45 -23.95 6.48
N PRO A 461 16.95 -23.54 5.29
CA PRO A 461 16.29 -23.88 4.05
C PRO A 461 16.45 -25.39 3.81
N LYS A 462 15.38 -26.15 4.04
CA LYS A 462 15.20 -27.50 3.48
C LYS A 462 14.55 -27.45 2.12
#